data_AF-V5IA50-F1
#
_entry.id   AF-V5IA50-F1
#
_cell.length_a   1.000
_cell.length_b   1.000
_cell.length_c   1.000
_cell.angle_alpha   90.00
_cell.angle_beta   90.00
_cell.angle_gamma   90.00
#
_symmetry.space_group_name_H-M   'P 1'
#
loop_
_entity.id
_entity.type
_entity.pdbx_description
1 polymer ?
#
loop_
_entity_poly.entity_id
_entity_poly.type
_entity_poly.pdbx_seq_one_letter_code
_entity_poly.pdbx_strand_id
1 'polypeptide(L)'
;SSAFGFWLDILCFIFVGIVTFSFLTFSENLGLHGGEVGLAITQAAALTYLVQWGMRQSAEVSNQLMSVERVLDYKHLPQEKQPDTPKNPPKAWPDKGQIVFNHMELKYVETGPLVLKNLNFIIKPNEKI
;
A
#
# COMPACT_ATOMS: atom_id res chain seq x y z
N SER A 1 2.35 3.73 -13.63
CA SER A 1 3.49 4.42 -14.27
C SER A 1 3.05 4.92 -15.64
N SER A 2 3.03 6.24 -15.88
CA SER A 2 2.50 6.85 -17.11
C SER A 2 3.23 6.39 -18.38
N ALA A 3 4.49 6.00 -18.27
CA ALA A 3 5.27 5.45 -19.39
C ALA A 3 4.73 4.10 -19.90
N PHE A 4 4.28 3.22 -19.01
CA PHE A 4 3.72 1.91 -19.39
C PHE A 4 2.39 2.06 -20.14
N GLY A 5 1.54 3.00 -19.72
CA GLY A 5 0.30 3.31 -20.43
C GLY A 5 0.56 3.86 -21.83
N PHE A 6 1.50 4.79 -21.95
CA PHE A 6 1.90 5.35 -23.25
C PHE A 6 2.44 4.29 -24.22
N TRP A 7 3.28 3.37 -23.75
CA TRP A 7 3.77 2.25 -24.57
C TRP A 7 2.65 1.32 -25.03
N LEU A 8 1.69 1.02 -24.15
CA LEU A 8 0.54 0.20 -24.50
C LEU A 8 -0.34 0.88 -25.55
N ASP A 9 -0.54 2.20 -25.45
CA ASP A 9 -1.28 2.98 -26.44
C ASP A 9 -0.61 2.96 -27.82
N ILE A 10 0.72 3.08 -27.87
CA ILE A 10 1.49 2.95 -29.13
C ILE A 10 1.31 1.55 -29.73
N LEU A 11 1.45 0.49 -28.94
CA LEU A 11 1.29 -0.89 -29.41
C LEU A 11 -0.13 -1.14 -29.93
N CYS A 12 -1.13 -0.64 -29.23
CA CYS A 12 -2.54 -0.72 -29.61
C CYS A 12 -2.79 0.01 -30.95
N PHE A 13 -2.22 1.22 -31.12
CA PHE A 13 -2.32 1.98 -32.36
C PHE A 13 -1.67 1.25 -33.53
N ILE A 14 -0.47 0.69 -33.34
CA ILE A 14 0.24 -0.10 -34.36
C ILE A 14 -0.57 -1.34 -34.72
N PHE A 15 -1.12 -2.06 -33.73
CA PHE A 15 -1.93 -3.25 -33.96
C PHE A 15 -3.18 -2.95 -34.80
N VAL A 16 -3.96 -1.92 -34.42
CA VAL A 16 -5.14 -1.50 -35.20
C VAL A 16 -4.74 -1.04 -36.60
N GLY A 17 -3.61 -0.33 -36.74
CA GLY A 17 -3.08 0.09 -38.03
C GLY A 17 -2.74 -1.11 -38.93
N ILE A 18 -2.04 -2.12 -38.41
CA ILE A 18 -1.68 -3.34 -39.13
C ILE A 18 -2.93 -4.12 -39.54
N VAL A 19 -3.88 -4.31 -38.63
CA VAL A 19 -5.12 -5.04 -38.90
C VAL A 19 -5.91 -4.33 -40.02
N THR A 20 -6.09 -3.02 -39.90
CA THR A 20 -6.82 -2.22 -40.89
C THR A 20 -6.12 -2.25 -42.25
N PHE A 21 -4.80 -2.07 -42.29
CA PHE A 21 -4.02 -2.10 -43.53
C PHE A 21 -4.04 -3.49 -44.17
N SER A 22 -3.91 -4.56 -43.38
CA SER A 22 -3.92 -5.93 -43.89
C SER A 22 -5.24 -6.28 -44.55
N PHE A 23 -6.37 -5.90 -43.92
CA PHE A 23 -7.68 -6.11 -44.54
C PHE A 23 -7.88 -5.25 -45.79
N LEU A 24 -7.36 -4.03 -45.85
CA LEU A 24 -7.43 -3.18 -47.04
C LEU A 24 -6.62 -3.73 -48.23
N THR A 25 -5.45 -4.33 -47.99
CA THR A 25 -4.60 -4.86 -49.07
C THR A 25 -4.96 -6.28 -49.51
N PHE A 26 -5.54 -7.08 -48.61
CA PHE A 26 -5.83 -8.50 -48.87
C PHE A 26 -7.32 -8.81 -49.08
N SER A 27 -8.25 -7.86 -48.88
CA SER A 27 -9.68 -8.11 -49.03
C SER A 27 -10.06 -8.64 -50.41
N GLU A 28 -9.47 -8.07 -51.48
CA GLU A 28 -9.74 -8.51 -52.86
C GLU A 28 -9.18 -9.90 -53.15
N ASN A 29 -8.00 -10.23 -52.59
CA ASN A 29 -7.34 -11.52 -52.79
C ASN A 29 -8.03 -12.68 -52.04
N LEU A 30 -8.70 -12.39 -50.92
CA LEU A 30 -9.45 -13.40 -50.15
C LEU A 30 -10.93 -13.50 -50.54
N GLY A 31 -11.44 -12.63 -51.43
CA GLY A 31 -12.86 -12.63 -51.82
C GLY A 31 -13.82 -12.24 -50.68
N LEU A 32 -13.33 -11.51 -49.68
CA LEU A 32 -14.12 -11.12 -48.51
C LEU A 32 -15.10 -9.99 -48.84
N HIS A 33 -16.31 -10.07 -48.29
CA HIS A 33 -17.28 -8.98 -48.43
C HIS A 33 -16.94 -7.83 -47.46
N GLY A 34 -17.27 -6.58 -47.86
CA GLY A 34 -17.00 -5.39 -47.04
C GLY A 34 -17.62 -5.45 -45.63
N GLY A 35 -18.73 -6.18 -45.45
CA GLY A 35 -19.34 -6.43 -44.14
C GLY A 35 -18.48 -7.29 -43.21
N GLU A 36 -17.77 -8.29 -43.74
CA GLU A 36 -16.89 -9.18 -42.95
C GLU A 36 -15.63 -8.42 -42.50
N VAL A 37 -15.08 -7.58 -43.38
CA VAL A 37 -13.95 -6.69 -43.07
C VAL A 37 -14.34 -5.67 -41.99
N GLY A 38 -15.51 -5.03 -42.13
CA GLY A 38 -16.02 -4.08 -41.14
C GLY A 38 -16.25 -4.72 -39.77
N LEU A 39 -16.77 -5.96 -39.74
CA LEU A 39 -16.94 -6.72 -38.51
C LEU A 39 -15.58 -7.03 -37.87
N ALA A 40 -14.60 -7.53 -38.64
CA ALA A 40 -13.28 -7.87 -38.13
C ALA A 40 -12.55 -6.65 -37.52
N ILE A 41 -12.59 -5.50 -38.19
CA ILE A 41 -11.99 -4.26 -37.70
C ILE A 41 -12.70 -3.78 -36.42
N THR A 42 -14.03 -3.82 -36.38
CA THR A 42 -14.80 -3.40 -35.21
C THR A 42 -14.49 -4.28 -34.00
N GLN A 43 -14.38 -5.59 -34.20
CA GLN A 43 -14.02 -6.54 -33.13
C GLN A 43 -12.58 -6.34 -32.66
N ALA A 44 -11.63 -6.10 -33.57
CA ALA A 44 -10.24 -5.79 -33.22
C ALA A 44 -10.13 -4.48 -32.41
N ALA A 45 -10.90 -3.45 -32.79
CA ALA A 45 -10.96 -2.19 -32.08
C ALA A 45 -11.56 -2.37 -30.67
N ALA A 46 -12.63 -3.16 -30.55
CA ALA A 46 -13.25 -3.48 -29.26
C ALA A 46 -12.28 -4.21 -28.31
N LEU A 47 -11.53 -5.20 -28.82
CA LEU A 47 -10.51 -5.90 -28.04
C LEU A 47 -9.40 -4.96 -27.57
N THR A 48 -8.96 -4.06 -28.45
CA THR A 48 -7.94 -3.06 -28.13
C THR A 48 -8.39 -2.16 -26.98
N TYR A 49 -9.63 -1.68 -27.03
CA TYR A 49 -10.23 -0.89 -25.97
C TYR A 49 -10.29 -1.65 -24.64
N LEU A 50 -10.69 -2.93 -24.66
CA LEU A 50 -10.76 -3.76 -23.46
C LEU A 50 -9.39 -3.95 -22.80
N VAL A 51 -8.32 -4.11 -23.60
CA VAL A 51 -6.95 -4.22 -23.07
C VAL A 51 -6.52 -2.92 -22.39
N GLN A 52 -6.76 -1.78 -23.03
CA GLN A 52 -6.44 -0.46 -22.45
C GLN A 52 -7.19 -0.22 -21.14
N TRP A 53 -8.50 -0.51 -21.12
CA TRP A 53 -9.32 -0.38 -19.93
C TRP A 53 -8.90 -1.36 -18.83
N GLY A 54 -8.66 -2.63 -19.18
CA GLY A 54 -8.26 -3.67 -18.23
C GLY A 54 -6.93 -3.35 -17.54
N MET A 55 -5.98 -2.78 -18.28
CA MET A 55 -4.72 -2.31 -17.69
C MET A 55 -4.94 -1.19 -16.66
N ARG A 56 -5.84 -0.24 -16.94
CA ARG A 56 -6.20 0.82 -15.98
C ARG A 56 -6.83 0.22 -14.72
N GLN A 57 -7.76 -0.72 -14.87
CA GLN A 57 -8.34 -1.42 -13.71
C GLN A 57 -7.31 -2.19 -12.89
N SER A 58 -6.39 -2.90 -13.55
CA SER A 58 -5.33 -3.62 -12.84
C SER A 58 -4.49 -2.68 -11.97
N ALA A 59 -4.15 -1.49 -12.49
CA ALA A 59 -3.43 -0.47 -11.74
C ALA A 59 -4.25 0.07 -10.55
N GLU A 60 -5.55 0.30 -10.72
CA GLU A 60 -6.43 0.73 -9.62
C GLU A 60 -6.52 -0.30 -8.51
N VAL A 61 -6.69 -1.58 -8.87
CA VAL A 61 -6.74 -2.69 -7.90
C VAL A 61 -5.41 -2.81 -7.16
N SER A 62 -4.29 -2.72 -7.87
CA SER A 62 -2.97 -2.74 -7.23
C SER A 62 -2.79 -1.57 -6.26
N ASN A 63 -3.27 -0.38 -6.62
CA ASN A 63 -3.24 0.78 -5.72
C ASN A 63 -4.08 0.57 -4.46
N GLN A 64 -5.27 -0.03 -4.59
CA GLN A 64 -6.13 -0.35 -3.45
C GLN A 64 -5.50 -1.42 -2.55
N LEU A 65 -4.83 -2.41 -3.14
CA LEU A 65 -4.19 -3.51 -2.41
C LEU A 65 -3.06 -3.01 -1.48
N MET A 66 -2.33 -1.96 -1.86
CA MET A 66 -1.30 -1.35 -0.99
C MET A 66 -1.86 -0.94 0.38
N SER A 67 -3.11 -0.45 0.44
CA SER A 67 -3.73 -0.12 1.73
C SER A 67 -4.03 -1.36 2.57
N VAL A 68 -4.43 -2.46 1.92
CA VAL A 68 -4.71 -3.74 2.59
C VAL A 68 -3.43 -4.33 3.14
N GLU A 69 -2.34 -4.30 2.37
CA GLU A 69 -1.01 -4.72 2.80
C GLU A 69 -0.59 -3.98 4.08
N ARG A 70 -0.70 -2.65 4.10
CA ARG A 70 -0.36 -1.86 5.30
C ARG A 70 -1.21 -2.21 6.53
N VAL A 71 -2.50 -2.49 6.36
CA VAL A 71 -3.37 -2.93 7.48
C VAL A 71 -2.91 -4.29 8.00
N LEU A 72 -2.54 -5.21 7.11
CA LEU A 72 -2.00 -6.51 7.50
C LEU A 72 -0.65 -6.34 8.22
N ASP A 73 0.23 -5.46 7.77
CA ASP A 73 1.50 -5.19 8.45
C ASP A 73 1.28 -4.71 9.89
N TYR A 74 0.32 -3.80 10.11
CA TYR A 74 0.00 -3.31 11.46
C TYR A 74 -0.56 -4.40 12.38
N LYS A 75 -1.29 -5.38 11.83
CA LYS A 75 -1.77 -6.52 12.61
C LYS A 75 -0.63 -7.39 13.14
N HIS A 76 0.47 -7.50 12.39
CA HIS A 76 1.60 -8.36 12.74
C HIS A 76 2.69 -7.63 13.54
N LEU A 77 2.52 -6.33 13.84
CA LEU A 77 3.45 -5.61 14.70
C LEU A 77 3.50 -6.24 16.09
N PRO A 78 4.70 -6.31 16.71
CA PRO A 78 4.82 -6.77 18.08
C PRO A 78 4.01 -5.83 18.99
N GLN A 79 3.10 -6.40 19.76
CA GLN A 79 2.35 -5.64 20.74
C GLN A 79 3.26 -5.12 21.85
N GLU A 80 2.92 -3.96 22.38
CA GLU A 80 3.56 -3.49 23.61
C GLU A 80 3.37 -4.52 24.71
N LYS A 81 4.45 -4.78 25.48
CA LYS A 81 4.41 -5.74 26.57
C LYS A 81 3.43 -5.27 27.63
N GLN A 82 2.25 -5.87 27.67
CA GLN A 82 1.35 -5.75 28.80
C GLN A 82 1.78 -6.73 29.90
N PRO A 83 1.58 -6.39 31.18
CA PRO A 83 1.81 -7.34 32.25
C PRO A 83 0.90 -8.57 32.08
N ASP A 84 1.44 -9.78 32.26
CA ASP A 84 0.69 -11.06 32.15
C ASP A 84 -0.55 -11.12 33.06
N THR A 85 -0.57 -10.29 34.11
CA THR A 85 -1.72 -10.11 34.98
C THR A 85 -1.96 -8.62 35.20
N PRO A 86 -3.16 -8.10 34.90
CA PRO A 86 -3.52 -6.73 35.24
C PRO A 86 -3.44 -6.54 36.76
N LYS A 87 -2.37 -5.89 37.22
CA LYS A 87 -2.26 -5.49 38.62
C LYS A 87 -3.07 -4.21 38.80
N ASN A 88 -4.32 -4.38 39.24
CA ASN A 88 -5.09 -3.25 39.70
C ASN A 88 -4.44 -2.72 40.98
N PRO A 89 -4.06 -1.44 41.03
CA PRO A 89 -3.56 -0.88 42.26
C PRO A 89 -4.69 -0.85 43.31
N PRO A 90 -4.35 -0.79 44.61
CA PRO A 90 -5.35 -0.66 45.67
C PRO A 90 -6.26 0.56 45.43
N LYS A 91 -7.50 0.53 45.95
CA LYS A 91 -8.45 1.65 45.84
C LYS A 91 -7.91 2.98 46.38
N ALA A 92 -7.00 2.90 47.34
CA ALA A 92 -6.36 4.06 47.95
C ALA A 92 -5.11 4.55 47.17
N TRP A 93 -4.75 3.93 46.03
CA TRP A 93 -3.62 4.37 45.24
C TRP A 93 -3.99 5.55 44.33
N PRO A 94 -3.14 6.58 44.22
CA PRO A 94 -1.96 6.84 45.04
C PRO A 94 -2.31 7.42 46.42
N ASP A 95 -1.76 6.83 47.50
CA ASP A 95 -2.05 7.25 48.88
C ASP A 95 -1.39 8.58 49.23
N LYS A 96 -0.07 8.67 49.01
CA LYS A 96 0.74 9.87 49.33
C LYS A 96 1.37 10.54 48.12
N GLY A 97 1.34 9.89 46.95
CA GLY A 97 1.95 10.43 45.72
C GLY A 97 3.47 10.60 45.76
N GLN A 98 4.18 9.92 46.68
CA GLN A 98 5.64 9.93 46.70
C GLN A 98 6.19 9.22 45.46
N ILE A 99 7.17 9.83 44.78
CA ILE A 99 7.82 9.26 43.59
C ILE A 99 9.29 9.00 43.91
N VAL A 100 9.75 7.79 43.65
CA VAL A 100 11.13 7.37 43.88
C VAL A 100 11.72 6.89 42.58
N PHE A 101 12.77 7.59 42.11
CA PHE A 101 13.62 7.12 41.04
C PHE A 101 14.86 6.48 41.66
N ASN A 102 15.09 5.21 41.35
CA ASN A 102 16.18 4.42 41.91
C ASN A 102 16.94 3.75 40.76
N HIS A 103 18.18 4.17 40.53
CA HIS A 103 19.05 3.73 39.44
C HIS A 103 18.33 3.67 38.09
N MET A 104 17.52 4.69 37.79
CA MET A 104 16.69 4.68 36.58
C MET A 104 17.53 5.00 35.34
N GLU A 105 17.34 4.18 34.31
CA GLU A 105 18.00 4.30 33.02
C GLU A 105 16.94 4.30 31.91
N LEU A 106 17.18 5.10 30.86
CA LEU A 106 16.26 5.21 29.72
C LEU A 106 17.01 5.24 28.40
N LYS A 107 16.53 4.45 27.45
CA LYS A 107 16.89 4.49 26.03
C LYS A 107 15.62 4.52 25.18
N TYR A 108 15.61 5.32 24.12
CA TYR A 108 14.44 5.42 23.21
C TYR A 108 14.36 4.26 22.21
N VAL A 109 15.51 3.71 21.84
CA VAL A 109 15.64 2.58 20.90
C VAL A 109 16.52 1.54 21.54
N GLU A 110 16.24 0.25 21.34
CA GLU A 110 16.94 -0.83 22.03
C GLU A 110 18.46 -0.83 21.82
N THR A 111 18.90 -0.43 20.62
CA THR A 111 20.31 -0.33 20.20
C THR A 111 20.91 1.06 20.43
N GLY A 112 20.11 2.04 20.89
CA GLY A 112 20.53 3.41 21.09
C GLY A 112 21.32 3.63 22.38
N PRO A 113 22.01 4.78 22.51
CA PRO A 113 22.69 5.14 23.74
C PRO A 113 21.70 5.42 24.88
N LEU A 114 22.15 5.23 26.12
CA LEU A 114 21.41 5.66 27.31
C LEU A 114 21.32 7.19 27.34
N VAL A 115 20.09 7.70 27.42
CA VAL A 115 19.79 9.14 27.53
C VAL A 115 19.72 9.55 29.01
N LEU A 116 18.97 8.81 29.82
CA LEU A 116 19.03 8.93 31.28
C LEU A 116 19.94 7.83 31.81
N LYS A 117 20.89 8.23 32.65
CA LYS A 117 21.96 7.36 33.17
C LYS A 117 21.93 7.41 34.68
N ASN A 118 21.58 6.29 35.31
CA ASN A 118 21.63 6.10 36.76
C ASN A 118 20.97 7.26 37.56
N LEU A 119 19.73 7.61 37.21
CA LEU A 119 19.02 8.71 37.84
C LEU A 119 18.47 8.29 39.21
N ASN A 120 18.83 9.03 40.26
CA ASN A 120 18.50 8.72 41.66
C ASN A 120 18.00 9.97 42.39
N PHE A 121 16.70 10.03 42.68
CA PHE A 121 16.12 11.09 43.49
C PHE A 121 14.73 10.70 44.01
N ILE A 122 14.25 11.44 45.00
CA ILE A 122 12.96 11.22 45.65
C ILE A 122 12.18 12.53 45.61
N ILE A 123 10.96 12.48 45.08
CA ILE A 123 9.98 13.56 45.18
C ILE A 123 9.03 13.20 46.34
N LYS A 124 8.97 14.06 47.35
CA LYS A 124 8.14 13.87 48.54
C LYS A 124 6.66 14.15 48.23
N PRO A 125 5.74 13.61 49.05
CA PRO A 125 4.32 13.98 48.99
C PRO A 125 4.11 15.50 48.99
N ASN A 126 3.29 16.00 48.06
CA ASN A 126 2.95 17.43 47.92
C ASN A 126 4.15 18.36 47.67
N GLU A 127 5.29 17.83 47.23
CA GLU A 127 6.45 18.63 46.84
C GLU A 127 6.28 19.18 45.42
N LYS A 128 6.42 20.50 45.26
CA LYS A 128 6.46 21.14 43.95
C LYS A 128 7.93 21.23 43.51
N ILE A 129 8.24 20.62 42.37
CA ILE A 129 9.56 20.62 41.73
C ILE A 129 9.63 21.74 40.69
#